data_AF-A0A2K9P550-F1
#
_entry.id   AF-A0A2K9P550-F1
#
_cell.length_a   1.000
_cell.length_b   1.000
_cell.length_c   1.000
_cell.angle_alpha   90.00
_cell.angle_beta   90.00
_cell.angle_gamma   90.00
#
_symmetry.space_group_name_H-M   'P 1'
#
loop_
_entity.id
_entity.type
_entity.pdbx_description
1 polymer ?
#
loop_
_entity_poly.entity_id
_entity_poly.type
_entity_poly.pdbx_seq_one_letter_code
_entity_poly.pdbx_strand_id
1 'polypeptide(L)'
;MIRVLLSRKLGELRWTQADLARKTGIRPNTINDLYHEMADRVSLEQIDLICEALNCDLSELLVCVPNSVSELNSRNRLGELKKDT
;
A
#
# COMPACT_ATOMS: atom_id res chain seq x y z
N MET A 1 9.19 -5.29 -2.50
CA MET A 1 7.78 -4.98 -2.79
C MET A 1 7.14 -4.30 -1.60
N ILE A 2 6.41 -3.21 -1.80
CA ILE A 2 5.59 -2.60 -0.75
C ILE A 2 4.29 -3.40 -0.63
N ARG A 3 3.86 -3.68 0.60
CA ARG A 3 2.62 -4.42 0.91
C ARG A 3 1.72 -3.61 1.83
N VAL A 4 0.42 -3.85 1.71
CA VAL A 4 -0.63 -3.21 2.53
C VAL A 4 -1.22 -4.26 3.46
N LEU A 5 -1.11 -4.06 4.77
CA LEU A 5 -1.54 -5.00 5.81
C LEU A 5 -2.95 -4.71 6.33
N LEU A 6 -3.76 -3.98 5.55
CA LEU A 6 -5.06 -3.48 5.98
C LEU A 6 -6.01 -4.61 6.36
N SER A 7 -6.04 -5.71 5.60
CA SER A 7 -6.92 -6.86 5.91
C SER A 7 -6.64 -7.48 7.28
N ARG A 8 -5.35 -7.64 7.61
CA ARG A 8 -4.91 -8.10 8.93
C ARG A 8 -5.35 -7.12 10.02
N LYS A 9 -5.07 -5.83 9.87
CA LYS A 9 -5.37 -4.82 10.89
C LYS A 9 -6.88 -4.70 11.16
N LEU A 10 -7.70 -4.75 10.11
CA LEU A 10 -9.17 -4.77 10.27
C LEU A 10 -9.66 -6.02 10.98
N GLY A 11 -9.06 -7.18 10.71
CA GLY A 11 -9.37 -8.43 11.41
C GLY A 11 -9.04 -8.37 12.91
N GLU A 12 -7.88 -7.82 13.27
CA GLU A 12 -7.45 -7.63 14.66
C GLU A 12 -8.41 -6.71 15.44
N LEU A 13 -8.89 -5.65 14.80
CA LEU A 13 -9.81 -4.68 15.39
C LEU A 13 -11.29 -5.06 15.27
N ARG A 14 -11.63 -6.13 14.54
CA ARG A 14 -13.00 -6.52 14.16
C ARG A 14 -13.78 -5.42 13.43
N TRP A 15 -13.09 -4.67 12.57
CA TRP A 15 -13.70 -3.65 11.73
C TRP A 15 -14.07 -4.21 10.36
N THR A 16 -15.19 -3.74 9.79
CA THR A 16 -15.51 -4.02 8.40
C THR A 16 -14.89 -2.96 7.48
N GLN A 17 -14.68 -3.31 6.19
CA GLN A 17 -14.28 -2.33 5.18
C GLN A 17 -15.29 -1.16 5.07
N ALA A 18 -16.59 -1.46 5.27
CA ALA A 18 -17.65 -0.46 5.26
C ALA A 18 -17.56 0.51 6.45
N ASP A 19 -17.17 0.04 7.64
CA ASP A 19 -16.91 0.90 8.80
C ASP A 19 -15.76 1.85 8.53
N LEU A 20 -14.65 1.32 7.98
CA LEU A 20 -13.49 2.13 7.66
C LEU A 20 -13.82 3.19 6.60
N ALA A 21 -14.52 2.82 5.53
CA ALA A 21 -14.94 3.75 4.48
C ALA A 21 -15.83 4.87 5.05
N ARG A 22 -16.79 4.54 5.92
CA ARG A 22 -17.64 5.54 6.59
C ARG A 22 -16.84 6.45 7.51
N LYS A 23 -15.89 5.90 8.27
CA LYS A 23 -15.11 6.65 9.25
C LYS A 23 -14.13 7.62 8.59
N THR A 24 -13.50 7.19 7.49
CA THR A 24 -12.45 7.96 6.79
C THR A 24 -12.99 8.83 5.67
N GLY A 25 -14.21 8.58 5.19
CA GLY A 25 -14.75 9.23 3.98
C GLY A 25 -14.10 8.73 2.68
N ILE A 26 -13.21 7.74 2.75
CA ILE A 26 -12.57 7.14 1.58
C ILE A 26 -13.60 6.28 0.84
N ARG A 27 -13.57 6.35 -0.51
CA ARG A 27 -14.49 5.57 -1.34
C ARG A 27 -14.36 4.07 -1.03
N PRO A 28 -15.46 3.32 -0.90
CA PRO A 28 -15.43 1.88 -0.62
C PRO A 28 -14.54 1.08 -1.57
N ASN A 29 -14.54 1.41 -2.87
CA ASN A 29 -13.67 0.75 -3.86
C ASN A 29 -12.18 0.94 -3.55
N THR A 30 -11.78 2.14 -3.10
CA THR A 30 -10.38 2.38 -2.71
C THR A 30 -10.00 1.58 -1.46
N ILE A 31 -10.90 1.49 -0.47
CA ILE A 31 -10.68 0.62 0.70
C ILE A 31 -10.58 -0.85 0.28
N ASN A 32 -11.42 -1.29 -0.66
CA ASN A 32 -11.38 -2.63 -1.22
C ASN A 32 -10.05 -2.93 -1.91
N ASP A 33 -9.54 -2.02 -2.74
CA ASP A 33 -8.27 -2.20 -3.43
C ASP A 33 -7.10 -2.25 -2.44
N LEU A 34 -7.10 -1.39 -1.40
CA LEU A 34 -6.12 -1.43 -0.33
C LEU A 34 -6.20 -2.74 0.49
N TYR A 35 -7.42 -3.20 0.77
CA TYR A 35 -7.67 -4.43 1.54
C TYR A 35 -7.16 -5.67 0.82
N HIS A 36 -7.33 -5.73 -0.50
CA HIS A 36 -6.91 -6.84 -1.34
C HIS A 36 -5.52 -6.68 -1.95
N GLU A 37 -4.75 -5.67 -1.55
CA GLU A 37 -3.42 -5.35 -2.10
C GLU A 37 -3.42 -5.16 -3.63
N MET A 38 -4.53 -4.65 -4.20
CA MET A 38 -4.73 -4.41 -5.64
C MET A 38 -4.42 -2.96 -6.06
N ALA A 39 -4.06 -2.09 -5.11
CA ALA A 39 -3.78 -0.70 -5.39
C ALA A 39 -2.38 -0.51 -6.00
N ASP A 40 -2.31 0.02 -7.24
CA ASP A 40 -1.04 0.39 -7.88
C ASP A 40 -0.40 1.65 -7.27
N ARG A 41 -1.24 2.50 -6.65
CA ARG A 41 -0.84 3.77 -6.04
C ARG A 41 -1.67 4.01 -4.79
N VAL A 42 -1.07 4.66 -3.81
CA VAL A 42 -1.75 5.07 -2.57
C VAL A 42 -1.55 6.57 -2.35
N SER A 43 -2.59 7.25 -1.88
CA SER A 43 -2.47 8.65 -1.43
C SER A 43 -1.98 8.69 0.01
N LEU A 44 -0.98 9.52 0.30
CA LEU A 44 -0.50 9.71 1.69
C LEU A 44 -1.63 10.20 2.60
N GLU A 45 -2.47 11.11 2.12
CA GLU A 45 -3.65 11.59 2.86
C GLU A 45 -4.60 10.45 3.24
N GLN A 46 -4.80 9.48 2.33
CA GLN A 46 -5.65 8.31 2.63
C GLN A 46 -5.00 7.39 3.67
N ILE A 47 -3.67 7.24 3.61
CA ILE A 47 -2.92 6.48 4.61
C ILE A 47 -3.02 7.15 5.98
N ASP A 48 -2.84 8.46 6.06
CA ASP A 48 -2.97 9.22 7.31
C ASP A 48 -4.37 9.05 7.92
N LEU A 49 -5.43 9.23 7.12
CA LEU A 49 -6.81 9.05 7.57
C LEU A 49 -7.09 7.63 8.06
N ILE A 50 -6.52 6.61 7.42
CA ILE A 50 -6.67 5.22 7.87
C ILE A 50 -5.93 5.00 9.19
N CYS A 51 -4.70 5.49 9.33
CA CYS A 51 -3.92 5.42 10.56
C CYS A 51 -4.65 6.10 11.73
N GLU A 52 -5.21 7.29 11.51
CA GLU A 52 -6.02 8.00 12.51
C GLU A 52 -7.31 7.24 12.86
N ALA A 53 -8.03 6.73 11.85
CA ALA A 53 -9.27 6.01 12.06
C ALA A 53 -9.09 4.71 12.84
N LEU A 54 -7.99 4.00 12.59
CA LEU A 54 -7.66 2.72 13.23
C LEU A 54 -6.77 2.87 14.48
N ASN A 55 -6.34 4.10 14.79
CA ASN A 55 -5.39 4.43 15.85
C ASN A 55 -4.14 3.54 15.78
N CYS A 56 -3.46 3.54 14.63
CA CYS A 56 -2.30 2.71 14.38
C CYS A 56 -1.15 3.45 13.69
N ASP A 57 0.05 2.91 13.81
CA ASP A 57 1.25 3.43 13.17
C ASP A 57 1.31 3.02 11.68
N LEU A 58 2.04 3.82 10.89
CA LEU A 58 2.28 3.53 9.47
C LEU A 58 2.88 2.13 9.24
N SER A 59 3.78 1.68 10.12
CA SER A 59 4.45 0.38 10.06
C SER A 59 3.52 -0.80 10.34
N GLU A 60 2.38 -0.57 10.98
CA GLU A 60 1.34 -1.57 11.17
C GLU A 60 0.45 -1.72 9.92
N LEU A 61 0.44 -0.70 9.06
CA LEU A 61 -0.36 -0.66 7.83
C LEU A 61 0.46 -0.99 6.57
N LEU A 62 1.73 -0.56 6.48
CA LEU A 62 2.58 -0.74 5.32
C LEU A 62 3.92 -1.39 5.67
N VAL A 63 4.39 -2.29 4.81
CA VAL A 63 5.70 -2.94 4.97
C VAL A 63 6.46 -3.03 3.64
N CYS A 64 7.77 -2.81 3.67
CA CYS A 64 8.65 -3.11 2.56
C CYS A 64 9.23 -4.51 2.71
N VAL A 65 8.82 -5.42 1.83
CA VAL A 65 9.35 -6.79 1.77
C VAL A 65 10.51 -6.84 0.76
N PRO A 66 11.69 -7.32 1.13
CA PRO A 66 12.79 -7.50 0.18
C PRO A 66 12.39 -8.43 -0.98
N ASN A 67 12.69 -8.03 -2.21
CA ASN A 67 12.59 -8.92 -3.36
C ASN A 67 13.91 -9.71 -3.50
N SER A 68 13.84 -10.96 -3.95
CA SER A 68 15.02 -11.78 -4.24
C SER A 68 15.85 -11.25 -5.42
N VAL A 69 15.25 -10.43 -6.28
CA VAL A 69 15.89 -9.76 -7.41
C VAL A 69 15.67 -8.24 -7.28
N SER A 70 16.75 -7.46 -7.43
CA SER A 70 16.67 -6.00 -7.45
C SER A 70 16.02 -5.51 -8.75
N GLU A 71 14.80 -4.99 -8.65
CA GLU A 71 14.12 -4.31 -9.76
C GLU A 71 14.91 -3.09 -10.27
N LEU A 72 15.74 -2.48 -9.43
CA LEU A 72 16.60 -1.36 -9.81
C LEU A 72 17.68 -1.80 -10.82
N ASN A 73 18.24 -3.00 -10.64
CA ASN A 73 19.25 -3.55 -11.55
C ASN A 73 18.66 -3.87 -12.93
N SER A 74 17.38 -4.26 -12.98
CA SER A 74 16.68 -4.53 -14.25
C SER A 74 16.32 -3.26 -15.02
N ARG A 75 16.04 -2.15 -14.33
CA ARG A 75 15.70 -0.85 -14.94
C ARG A 75 16.91 -0.13 -15.54
N ASN A 76 18.10 -0.34 -14.98
CA ASN A 76 19.34 0.31 -15.43
C ASN A 76 19.88 -0.23 -16.77
N ARG A 77 19.52 -1.45 -17.18
CA ARG A 77 20.01 -2.07 -18.44
C ARG A 77 19.51 -1.40 -19.73
N LEU A 78 18.48 -0.55 -19.65
CA LEU A 78 17.99 0.22 -20.81
C LEU A 78 18.83 1.48 -21.10
N GLY A 79 19.68 1.91 -20.16
CA GLY A 79 20.55 3.09 -20.30
C GLY A 79 21.93 2.82 -20.91
N GLU A 80 22.37 1.56 -20.99
CA GLU A 80 23.73 1.20 -21.40
C GLU A 80 23.88 0.85 -22.90
N LEU A 81 22.78 0.80 -23.66
CA LEU A 81 22.76 0.43 -25.09
C LEU A 81 22.93 1.62 -26.07
N LYS A 82 23.37 2.79 -25.61
CA LYS A 82 23.60 3.99 -26.45
C LYS A 82 24.93 4.70 -26.19
N LYS A 83 26.00 3.94 -25.99
CA LYS A 83 27.37 4.43 -26.18
C LYS A 83 28.08 3.41 -27.04
N ASP A 84 28.01 3.62 -28.35
CA ASP A 84 28.94 3.14 -29.39
C ASP A 84 28.27 3.29 -30.75
N THR A 85 28.08 4.54 -31.20
CA THR A 85 28.14 4.96 -32.62
C THR A 85 28.39 6.46 -32.66
#